data_AF-A6UWP7-F1
#
_entry.id   AF-A6UWP7-F1
#
_cell.length_a   1.000
_cell.length_b   1.000
_cell.length_c   1.000
_cell.angle_alpha   90.00
_cell.angle_beta   90.00
_cell.angle_gamma   90.00
#
_symmetry.space_group_name_H-M   'P 1'
#
loop_
_entity.id
_entity.type
_entity.pdbx_description
1 polymer ?
#
loop_
_entity_poly.entity_id
_entity_poly.type
_entity_poly.pdbx_seq_one_letter_code
_entity_poly.pdbx_strand_id
1 'polypeptide(L)'
;MYSDYNNNDNNMDKTMFSKFKEDTKFASKYEIDILNKLTNKNFNYDDLILLEKLAGDDYRKRVYLDENVQIGTMEFDLLDLEWKFTPSPYYYYLESPKLKLVPTKRRLKGKYLKEEYIENIDEYKTIVENTDYFVGIDMGKFLGVGIKRDNRIKVKDLQKKNDEIRIKKIENYLQDNKERINKLVQHSKDILVEYIQKYENKNYVINVSFSGGKDSAVSTLLATEIMEDMDVLFIDTGLEYPETNQYVKDFAKKYDLNLHTIDGDNFWDEVDEEGIPTKDDRWCNSTCKLIPLEEFFEEHYPNKKILTIDGSRKLESFARANLEYTRQSGFIDAQTNLFPILDWNSIDIWSYIFLNDVLYNPMYEEGFERIGCYMCPAALNSEFLRVKELHPKLWDKWACQLRKEDYDEEEILRGFWRWDELPPKMRELRRNIEKRCVTNE
;
A
#
# COMPACT_ATOMS: atom_id res chain seq x y z
N MET A 1 -15.38 -17.67 17.84
CA MET A 1 -16.85 -17.60 17.72
C MET A 1 -17.17 -16.23 17.18
N TYR A 2 -17.30 -16.12 15.85
CA TYR A 2 -17.79 -14.92 15.18
C TYR A 2 -19.03 -15.39 14.42
N SER A 3 -20.19 -15.22 15.04
CA SER A 3 -21.48 -15.34 14.36
C SER A 3 -22.26 -14.07 14.62
N ASP A 4 -22.92 -13.63 13.55
CA ASP A 4 -24.11 -12.80 13.54
C ASP A 4 -23.92 -11.28 13.72
N TYR A 5 -23.39 -10.66 12.66
CA TYR A 5 -23.84 -9.33 12.24
C TYR A 5 -24.50 -9.47 10.86
N ASN A 6 -25.81 -9.64 10.88
CA ASN A 6 -26.70 -9.47 9.73
C ASN A 6 -27.90 -8.67 10.24
N ASN A 7 -28.07 -7.46 9.71
CA ASN A 7 -29.34 -6.98 9.16
C ASN A 7 -29.19 -5.51 8.72
N ASN A 8 -28.64 -5.32 7.53
CA ASN A 8 -29.19 -4.40 6.49
C ASN A 8 -28.47 -4.47 5.12
N ASP A 9 -27.43 -5.30 4.92
CA ASP A 9 -26.70 -5.40 3.62
C ASP A 9 -27.22 -6.48 2.64
N ASN A 10 -28.50 -6.85 2.68
CA ASN A 10 -29.05 -7.92 1.84
C ASN A 10 -29.48 -7.42 0.45
N ASN A 11 -28.51 -7.12 -0.43
CA ASN A 11 -28.55 -7.36 -1.89
C ASN A 11 -27.38 -6.74 -2.69
N MET A 12 -26.18 -6.59 -2.11
CA MET A 12 -25.03 -6.23 -2.94
C MET A 12 -24.63 -7.39 -3.86
N ASP A 13 -24.63 -7.15 -5.17
CA ASP A 13 -24.20 -8.11 -6.18
C ASP A 13 -22.72 -8.47 -5.93
N LYS A 14 -22.45 -9.69 -5.46
CA LYS A 14 -21.09 -10.14 -5.14
C LYS A 14 -20.14 -10.13 -6.35
N THR A 15 -20.66 -10.06 -7.58
CA THR A 15 -19.82 -9.96 -8.79
C THR A 15 -19.22 -8.58 -9.00
N MET A 16 -19.67 -7.59 -8.22
CA MET A 16 -19.22 -6.20 -8.26
C MET A 16 -17.84 -5.99 -7.64
N PHE A 17 -17.48 -6.79 -6.64
CA PHE A 17 -16.24 -6.60 -5.90
C PHE A 17 -15.08 -7.36 -6.53
N SER A 18 -13.88 -6.81 -6.36
CA SER A 18 -12.65 -7.52 -6.67
C SER A 18 -12.61 -8.86 -5.94
N LYS A 19 -12.06 -9.87 -6.60
CA LYS A 19 -11.85 -11.18 -5.97
C LYS A 19 -10.75 -11.15 -4.91
N PHE A 20 -9.89 -10.14 -4.93
CA PHE A 20 -8.85 -9.94 -3.94
C PHE A 20 -9.47 -9.43 -2.64
N LYS A 21 -9.14 -10.11 -1.54
CA LYS A 21 -9.67 -9.77 -0.20
C LYS A 21 -8.79 -8.77 0.54
N GLU A 22 -7.55 -8.64 0.12
CA GLU A 22 -6.59 -7.67 0.66
C GLU A 22 -6.41 -6.53 -0.35
N ASP A 23 -5.92 -5.38 0.14
CA ASP A 23 -5.68 -4.22 -0.71
C ASP A 23 -4.62 -4.57 -1.78
N THR A 24 -5.06 -4.59 -3.05
CA THR A 24 -4.27 -5.06 -4.19
C THR A 24 -4.12 -3.92 -5.18
N LYS A 25 -2.99 -3.82 -5.89
CA LYS A 25 -2.80 -2.80 -6.93
C LYS A 25 -1.99 -3.33 -8.09
N PHE A 26 -1.96 -2.59 -9.20
CA PHE A 26 -0.93 -2.78 -10.21
C PHE A 26 0.43 -2.37 -9.64
N ALA A 27 1.48 -3.09 -10.04
CA ALA A 27 2.84 -2.69 -9.74
C ALA A 27 3.16 -1.36 -10.44
N SER A 28 3.78 -0.42 -9.72
CA SER A 28 4.30 0.81 -10.30
C SER A 28 5.61 0.56 -11.05
N LYS A 29 6.10 1.54 -11.82
CA LYS A 29 7.40 1.44 -12.51
C LYS A 29 8.53 1.08 -11.56
N TYR A 30 8.63 1.77 -10.41
CA TYR A 30 9.63 1.48 -9.39
C TYR A 30 9.58 0.03 -8.89
N GLU A 31 8.38 -0.51 -8.66
CA GLU A 31 8.20 -1.89 -8.20
C GLU A 31 8.55 -2.91 -9.28
N ILE A 32 8.24 -2.60 -10.54
CA ILE A 32 8.62 -3.42 -11.70
C ILE A 32 10.15 -3.44 -11.85
N ASP A 33 10.82 -2.30 -11.69
CA ASP A 33 12.28 -2.21 -11.74
C ASP A 33 12.94 -3.04 -10.62
N ILE A 34 12.40 -2.97 -9.40
CA ILE A 34 12.82 -3.83 -8.29
C ILE A 34 12.63 -5.30 -8.64
N LEU A 35 11.44 -5.69 -9.12
CA LEU A 35 11.17 -7.09 -9.49
C LEU A 35 12.13 -7.58 -10.56
N ASN A 36 12.38 -6.79 -11.61
CA ASN A 36 13.34 -7.11 -12.66
C ASN A 36 14.74 -7.32 -12.10
N LYS A 37 15.20 -6.43 -11.22
CA LYS A 37 16.50 -6.55 -10.54
C LYS A 37 16.60 -7.82 -9.69
N LEU A 38 15.58 -8.11 -8.87
CA LEU A 38 15.58 -9.26 -7.95
C LEU A 38 15.47 -10.60 -8.67
N THR A 39 14.77 -10.64 -9.80
CA THR A 39 14.44 -11.89 -10.51
C THR A 39 15.27 -12.10 -11.77
N ASN A 40 16.08 -11.10 -12.17
CA ASN A 40 16.79 -11.06 -13.45
C ASN A 40 15.82 -11.35 -14.63
N LYS A 41 14.66 -10.67 -14.61
CA LYS A 41 13.63 -10.71 -15.65
C LYS A 41 13.51 -9.33 -16.29
N ASN A 42 12.74 -9.29 -17.39
CA ASN A 42 12.48 -8.08 -18.17
C ASN A 42 10.96 -7.88 -18.32
N PHE A 43 10.26 -7.75 -17.19
CA PHE A 43 8.88 -7.30 -17.18
C PHE A 43 8.78 -5.86 -17.69
N ASN A 44 7.76 -5.59 -18.49
CA ASN A 44 7.46 -4.27 -19.04
C ASN A 44 6.50 -3.51 -18.12
N TYR A 45 6.49 -2.18 -18.20
CA TYR A 45 5.61 -1.36 -17.39
C TYR A 45 4.11 -1.49 -17.71
N ASP A 46 3.78 -2.06 -18.87
CA ASP A 46 2.40 -2.37 -19.27
C ASP A 46 2.00 -3.83 -19.00
N ASP A 47 2.91 -4.65 -18.47
CA ASP A 47 2.61 -6.02 -18.03
C ASP A 47 1.71 -6.01 -16.79
N LEU A 48 0.73 -6.91 -16.75
CA LEU A 48 -0.16 -7.09 -15.61
C LEU A 48 0.60 -7.76 -14.48
N ILE A 49 1.13 -6.94 -13.58
CA ILE A 49 1.72 -7.40 -12.32
C ILE A 49 0.87 -6.87 -11.19
N LEU A 50 0.27 -7.77 -10.42
CA LEU A 50 -0.58 -7.42 -9.28
C LEU A 50 0.16 -7.64 -7.96
N LEU A 51 0.04 -6.66 -7.07
CA LEU A 51 0.67 -6.64 -5.76
C LEU A 51 -0.40 -6.60 -4.68
N GLU A 52 -0.63 -7.75 -4.05
CA GLU A 52 -1.61 -7.89 -2.96
C GLU A 52 -0.92 -7.71 -1.60
N LYS A 53 -1.45 -6.82 -0.76
CA LYS A 53 -0.96 -6.53 0.59
C LYS A 53 -0.88 -7.79 1.45
N LEU A 54 0.25 -7.95 2.13
CA LEU A 54 0.45 -8.94 3.18
C LEU A 54 0.84 -8.26 4.49
N ALA A 55 0.50 -8.90 5.61
CA ALA A 55 1.08 -8.53 6.90
C ALA A 55 2.59 -8.80 6.90
N GLY A 56 3.36 -7.79 7.30
CA GLY A 56 4.82 -7.80 7.39
C GLY A 56 5.30 -6.80 8.44
N ASP A 57 6.62 -6.66 8.56
CA ASP A 57 7.22 -5.64 9.42
C ASP A 57 7.33 -4.29 8.70
N ASP A 58 7.39 -4.32 7.37
CA ASP A 58 7.33 -3.16 6.48
C ASP A 58 6.60 -3.49 5.16
N TYR A 59 7.12 -3.06 4.00
CA TYR A 59 6.58 -3.39 2.70
C TYR A 59 6.62 -4.91 2.46
N ARG A 60 5.45 -5.49 2.16
CA ARG A 60 5.32 -6.92 1.83
C ARG A 60 4.11 -7.18 0.96
N LYS A 61 4.33 -7.78 -0.21
CA LYS A 61 3.28 -8.04 -1.22
C LYS A 61 3.41 -9.41 -1.84
N ARG A 62 2.28 -10.08 -2.05
CA ARG A 62 2.22 -11.22 -2.99
C ARG A 62 2.23 -10.66 -4.40
N VAL A 63 3.08 -11.24 -5.24
CA VAL A 63 3.25 -10.85 -6.63
C VAL A 63 2.53 -11.85 -7.51
N TYR A 64 1.64 -11.36 -8.36
CA TYR A 64 0.92 -12.16 -9.34
C TYR A 64 1.16 -11.66 -10.77
N LEU A 65 1.22 -12.57 -11.74
CA LEU A 65 1.30 -12.25 -13.18
C LEU A 65 -0.07 -12.12 -13.86
N ASP A 66 -1.09 -12.56 -13.16
CA ASP A 66 -2.48 -12.36 -13.48
C ASP A 66 -3.29 -12.48 -12.20
N GLU A 67 -4.58 -12.66 -12.33
CA GLU A 67 -5.47 -12.82 -11.21
C GLU A 67 -5.28 -14.15 -10.43
N ASN A 68 -4.69 -15.19 -11.02
CA ASN A 68 -4.66 -16.56 -10.46
C ASN A 68 -3.26 -17.13 -10.21
N VAL A 69 -2.23 -16.51 -10.76
CA VAL A 69 -0.86 -17.02 -10.80
C VAL A 69 0.02 -16.18 -9.88
N GLN A 70 0.11 -16.59 -8.61
CA GLN A 70 1.07 -16.02 -7.67
C GLN A 70 2.47 -16.54 -7.99
N ILE A 71 3.42 -15.67 -8.30
CA ILE A 71 4.82 -16.03 -8.57
C ILE A 71 5.74 -15.84 -7.38
N GLY A 72 5.35 -15.10 -6.34
CA GLY A 72 6.20 -14.97 -5.17
C GLY A 72 5.70 -13.95 -4.18
N THR A 73 6.62 -13.54 -3.31
CA THR A 73 6.44 -12.45 -2.37
C THR A 73 7.61 -11.51 -2.49
N MET A 74 7.34 -10.23 -2.68
CA MET A 74 8.32 -9.15 -2.63
C MET A 74 8.21 -8.43 -1.30
N GLU A 75 9.32 -8.19 -0.63
CA GLU A 75 9.35 -7.51 0.67
C GLU A 75 10.59 -6.64 0.83
N PHE A 76 10.49 -5.60 1.66
CA PHE A 76 11.64 -4.81 2.08
C PHE A 76 12.08 -5.30 3.46
N ASP A 77 13.31 -5.81 3.55
CA ASP A 77 13.86 -6.35 4.79
C ASP A 77 14.50 -5.25 5.63
N LEU A 78 13.99 -5.02 6.83
CA LEU A 78 14.50 -3.99 7.74
C LEU A 78 15.85 -4.36 8.40
N LEU A 79 16.23 -5.64 8.36
CA LEU A 79 17.51 -6.07 8.91
C LEU A 79 18.66 -5.69 7.97
N ASP A 80 18.53 -6.05 6.69
CA ASP A 80 19.51 -5.77 5.62
C ASP A 80 19.32 -4.40 4.96
N LEU A 81 18.15 -3.77 5.13
CA LEU A 81 17.72 -2.56 4.40
C LEU A 81 17.69 -2.78 2.88
N GLU A 82 17.30 -3.98 2.46
CA GLU A 82 17.29 -4.40 1.06
C GLU A 82 15.97 -5.03 0.65
N TRP A 83 15.67 -4.92 -0.64
CA TRP A 83 14.54 -5.63 -1.24
C TRP A 83 14.84 -7.11 -1.40
N LYS A 84 13.86 -7.96 -1.11
CA LYS A 84 13.94 -9.43 -1.23
C LYS A 84 12.76 -9.97 -2.02
N PHE A 85 13.01 -11.00 -2.82
CA PHE A 85 11.99 -11.76 -3.52
C PHE A 85 12.05 -13.23 -3.11
N THR A 86 10.97 -13.73 -2.53
CA THR A 86 10.78 -15.15 -2.23
C THR A 86 9.90 -15.78 -3.31
N PRO A 87 10.45 -16.62 -4.21
CA PRO A 87 9.68 -17.22 -5.29
C PRO A 87 8.68 -18.26 -4.78
N SER A 88 7.49 -18.28 -5.39
CA SER A 88 6.54 -19.39 -5.32
C SER A 88 6.95 -20.48 -6.33
N PRO A 89 6.32 -21.67 -6.29
CA PRO A 89 6.51 -22.66 -7.34
C PRO A 89 6.29 -22.12 -8.76
N TYR A 90 5.27 -21.27 -8.99
CA TYR A 90 4.93 -20.81 -10.33
C TYR A 90 5.92 -19.81 -10.93
N TYR A 91 6.79 -19.20 -10.13
CA TYR A 91 7.92 -18.45 -10.66
C TYR A 91 8.80 -19.32 -11.58
N TYR A 92 8.93 -20.62 -11.30
CA TYR A 92 9.77 -21.53 -12.09
C TYR A 92 9.13 -21.99 -13.41
N TYR A 93 8.07 -21.32 -13.86
CA TYR A 93 7.71 -21.30 -15.28
C TYR A 93 8.49 -20.23 -16.05
N LEU A 94 8.83 -19.12 -15.39
CA LEU A 94 9.67 -18.05 -15.95
C LEU A 94 11.16 -18.39 -15.84
N GLU A 95 11.52 -19.34 -14.99
CA GLU A 95 12.88 -19.86 -14.82
C GLU A 95 12.83 -21.39 -14.75
N SER A 96 13.45 -22.09 -15.70
CA SER A 96 13.38 -23.55 -15.73
C SER A 96 13.88 -24.16 -14.41
N PRO A 97 13.16 -25.14 -13.83
CA PRO A 97 13.57 -25.78 -12.59
C PRO A 97 14.90 -26.51 -12.76
N LYS A 98 15.82 -26.32 -11.80
CA LYS A 98 17.16 -26.93 -11.79
C LYS A 98 17.24 -28.23 -10.99
N LEU A 99 16.17 -28.63 -10.31
CA LEU A 99 16.12 -29.88 -9.55
C LEU A 99 15.01 -30.77 -10.06
N LYS A 100 15.30 -32.05 -10.25
CA LYS A 100 14.33 -33.10 -10.54
C LYS A 100 14.28 -34.06 -9.36
N LEU A 101 13.09 -34.23 -8.79
CA LEU A 101 12.87 -35.16 -7.69
C LEU A 101 12.09 -36.37 -8.15
N VAL A 102 12.43 -37.52 -7.55
CA VAL A 102 11.70 -38.77 -7.79
C VAL A 102 10.23 -38.59 -7.35
N PRO A 103 9.25 -38.80 -8.26
CA PRO A 103 7.85 -38.66 -7.93
C PRO A 103 7.43 -39.56 -6.76
N THR A 104 6.73 -38.98 -5.78
CA THR A 104 6.28 -39.70 -4.61
C THR A 104 4.86 -39.30 -4.21
N LYS A 105 4.14 -40.23 -3.58
CA LYS A 105 2.82 -39.96 -2.97
C LYS A 105 2.94 -39.27 -1.61
N ARG A 106 4.15 -39.13 -1.05
CA ARG A 106 4.39 -38.49 0.24
C ARG A 106 4.19 -36.98 0.14
N ARG A 107 3.64 -36.38 1.20
CA ARG A 107 3.59 -34.92 1.33
C ARG A 107 4.98 -34.37 1.65
N LEU A 108 5.61 -33.70 0.68
CA LEU A 108 6.99 -33.20 0.81
C LEU A 108 7.10 -31.75 1.29
N LYS A 109 6.03 -30.95 1.21
CA LYS A 109 6.05 -29.55 1.67
C LYS A 109 6.57 -29.45 3.11
N GLY A 110 7.62 -28.66 3.30
CA GLY A 110 8.30 -28.44 4.58
C GLY A 110 9.33 -29.51 4.98
N LYS A 111 9.54 -30.55 4.17
CA LYS A 111 10.46 -31.66 4.48
C LYS A 111 11.85 -31.44 3.91
N TYR A 112 12.84 -32.02 4.58
CA TYR A 112 14.20 -32.13 4.09
C TYR A 112 14.36 -33.47 3.36
N LEU A 113 14.92 -33.42 2.16
CA LEU A 113 15.21 -34.57 1.33
C LEU A 113 16.71 -34.77 1.23
N LYS A 114 17.14 -36.02 1.39
CA LYS A 114 18.51 -36.44 1.12
C LYS A 114 18.74 -36.54 -0.39
N GLU A 115 20.01 -36.59 -0.76
CA GLU A 115 20.48 -36.73 -2.15
C GLU A 115 19.87 -37.94 -2.88
N GLU A 116 19.55 -39.03 -2.18
CA GLU A 116 18.94 -40.24 -2.74
C GLU A 116 17.57 -40.01 -3.41
N TYR A 117 16.89 -38.89 -3.12
CA TYR A 117 15.60 -38.52 -3.71
C TYR A 117 15.73 -37.58 -4.92
N ILE A 118 16.96 -37.25 -5.33
CA ILE A 118 17.27 -36.30 -6.41
C ILE A 118 17.72 -37.08 -7.64
N GLU A 119 17.04 -36.86 -8.77
CA GLU A 119 17.35 -37.56 -10.03
C GLU A 119 18.59 -36.98 -10.72
N ASN A 120 18.76 -35.65 -10.67
CA ASN A 120 19.84 -34.92 -11.33
C ASN A 120 20.92 -34.47 -10.32
N ILE A 121 21.68 -35.43 -9.79
CA ILE A 121 22.64 -35.18 -8.71
C ILE A 121 23.74 -34.16 -9.07
N ASP A 122 24.17 -34.11 -10.32
CA ASP A 122 25.22 -33.19 -10.75
C ASP A 122 24.76 -31.73 -10.70
N GLU A 123 23.52 -31.44 -11.14
CA GLU A 123 22.92 -30.12 -10.99
C GLU A 123 22.76 -29.77 -9.49
N TYR A 124 22.34 -30.72 -8.66
CA TYR A 124 22.25 -30.51 -7.21
C TYR A 124 23.58 -30.12 -6.55
N LYS A 125 24.70 -30.68 -7.01
CA LYS A 125 26.04 -30.33 -6.49
C LYS A 125 26.40 -28.88 -6.81
N THR A 126 25.94 -28.33 -7.94
CA THR A 126 26.19 -26.93 -8.32
C THR A 126 25.35 -25.91 -7.55
N ILE A 127 24.28 -26.35 -6.88
CA ILE A 127 23.41 -25.47 -6.10
C ILE A 127 24.18 -24.94 -4.89
N VAL A 128 24.19 -23.61 -4.78
CA VAL A 128 24.76 -22.88 -3.66
C VAL A 128 23.96 -23.16 -2.40
N GLU A 129 24.65 -23.48 -1.31
CA GLU A 129 24.05 -23.62 0.00
C GLU A 129 23.93 -22.24 0.66
N ASN A 130 22.78 -21.61 0.48
CA ASN A 130 22.46 -20.31 1.05
C ASN A 130 20.96 -20.24 1.35
N THR A 131 20.58 -19.70 2.51
CA THR A 131 19.18 -19.57 2.94
C THR A 131 18.33 -18.69 2.04
N ASP A 132 18.95 -17.78 1.29
CA ASP A 132 18.30 -16.87 0.35
C ASP A 132 18.44 -17.33 -1.11
N TYR A 133 19.13 -18.45 -1.35
CA TYR A 133 19.21 -19.07 -2.67
C TYR A 133 18.11 -20.11 -2.86
N PHE A 134 17.06 -19.71 -3.59
CA PHE A 134 15.95 -20.57 -3.94
C PHE A 134 16.22 -21.34 -5.23
N VAL A 135 15.71 -22.56 -5.31
CA VAL A 135 15.83 -23.40 -6.52
C VAL A 135 14.49 -24.01 -6.91
N GLY A 136 14.23 -24.05 -8.21
CA GLY A 136 13.04 -24.66 -8.79
C GLY A 136 13.12 -26.17 -8.79
N ILE A 137 12.02 -26.81 -8.41
CA ILE A 137 11.89 -28.26 -8.33
C ILE A 137 10.84 -28.73 -9.33
N ASP A 138 11.22 -29.60 -10.25
CA ASP A 138 10.32 -30.42 -11.05
C ASP A 138 10.08 -31.77 -10.36
N MET A 139 8.81 -32.11 -10.14
CA MET A 139 8.40 -33.43 -9.65
C MET A 139 7.21 -33.94 -10.48
N GLY A 140 7.44 -34.10 -11.79
CA GLY A 140 6.46 -34.65 -12.73
C GLY A 140 5.28 -33.71 -12.93
N LYS A 141 4.15 -34.00 -12.27
CA LYS A 141 2.93 -33.16 -12.33
C LYS A 141 2.96 -31.95 -11.38
N PHE A 142 4.04 -31.80 -10.61
CA PHE A 142 4.19 -30.73 -9.64
C PHE A 142 5.42 -29.89 -9.98
N LEU A 143 5.29 -28.60 -9.69
CA LEU A 143 6.38 -27.65 -9.65
C LEU A 143 6.56 -27.22 -8.19
N GLY A 144 7.79 -26.95 -7.78
CA GLY A 144 8.10 -26.61 -6.41
C GLY A 144 9.24 -25.62 -6.31
N VAL A 145 9.47 -25.20 -5.07
CA VAL A 145 10.60 -24.37 -4.68
C VAL A 145 11.29 -25.01 -3.50
N GLY A 146 12.62 -25.05 -3.53
CA GLY A 146 13.44 -25.60 -2.48
C GLY A 146 14.62 -24.71 -2.12
N ILE A 147 15.27 -25.05 -1.02
CA ILE A 147 16.51 -24.43 -0.55
C ILE A 147 17.46 -25.53 -0.12
N LYS A 148 18.72 -25.43 -0.49
CA LYS A 148 19.76 -26.37 -0.06
C LYS A 148 20.27 -25.98 1.32
N ARG A 149 20.36 -26.97 2.21
CA ARG A 149 20.86 -26.82 3.58
C ARG A 149 21.30 -28.16 4.14
N ASP A 150 22.47 -28.20 4.79
CA ASP A 150 23.07 -29.35 5.44
C ASP A 150 23.14 -30.58 4.52
N ASN A 151 23.58 -30.40 3.27
CA ASN A 151 23.56 -31.42 2.20
C ASN A 151 22.17 -32.07 1.99
N ARG A 152 21.11 -31.30 2.18
CA ARG A 152 19.72 -31.70 1.93
C ARG A 152 18.98 -30.60 1.18
N ILE A 153 17.91 -30.97 0.49
CA ILE A 153 16.96 -30.00 -0.08
C ILE A 153 15.76 -29.89 0.85
N LYS A 154 15.52 -28.71 1.40
CA LYS A 154 14.26 -28.37 2.05
C LYS A 154 13.25 -27.96 0.98
N VAL A 155 12.21 -28.75 0.79
CA VAL A 155 11.09 -28.39 -0.09
C VAL A 155 10.23 -27.34 0.62
N LYS A 156 10.28 -26.09 0.18
CA LYS A 156 9.53 -24.97 0.78
C LYS A 156 8.05 -25.02 0.38
N ASP A 157 7.78 -25.25 -0.90
CA ASP A 157 6.43 -25.40 -1.41
C ASP A 157 6.38 -26.30 -2.66
N LEU A 158 5.20 -26.86 -2.94
CA LEU A 158 4.90 -27.68 -4.11
C LEU A 158 3.47 -27.42 -4.54
N GLN A 159 3.27 -27.13 -5.83
CA GLN A 159 1.96 -26.89 -6.43
C GLN A 159 1.82 -27.70 -7.72
N LYS A 160 0.58 -28.03 -8.08
CA LYS A 160 0.31 -28.77 -9.32
C LYS A 160 0.69 -27.87 -10.51
N LYS A 161 1.28 -28.45 -11.55
CA LYS A 161 1.57 -27.71 -12.77
C LYS A 161 0.29 -27.14 -13.39
N ASN A 162 0.39 -25.93 -13.91
CA ASN A 162 -0.63 -25.27 -14.71
C ASN A 162 -0.16 -25.30 -16.16
N ASP A 163 -1.06 -25.60 -17.09
CA ASP A 163 -0.70 -25.88 -18.47
C ASP A 163 -0.35 -24.59 -19.24
N GLU A 164 -0.76 -23.41 -18.76
CA GLU A 164 -0.39 -22.12 -19.33
C GLU A 164 -0.15 -21.06 -18.25
N ILE A 165 0.99 -20.37 -18.34
CA ILE A 165 1.24 -19.10 -17.66
C ILE A 165 1.60 -18.09 -18.75
N ARG A 166 0.80 -17.03 -18.85
CA ARG A 166 1.02 -15.93 -19.79
C ARG A 166 0.93 -14.63 -19.01
N ILE A 167 1.87 -13.74 -19.29
CA ILE A 167 1.83 -12.38 -18.74
C ILE A 167 0.79 -11.61 -19.55
N LYS A 168 -0.31 -11.24 -18.92
CA LYS A 168 -1.33 -10.38 -19.54
C LYS A 168 -0.84 -8.93 -19.53
N LYS A 169 -1.49 -8.05 -20.28
CA LYS A 169 -1.29 -6.59 -20.19
C LYS A 169 -2.31 -5.96 -19.24
N ILE A 170 -1.96 -4.82 -18.65
CA ILE A 170 -2.87 -4.03 -17.82
C ILE A 170 -4.17 -3.73 -18.59
N GLU A 171 -4.04 -3.31 -19.85
CA GLU A 171 -5.19 -3.01 -20.73
C GLU A 171 -6.19 -4.18 -20.80
N ASN A 172 -5.70 -5.42 -20.90
CA ASN A 172 -6.59 -6.59 -20.95
C ASN A 172 -7.38 -6.73 -19.64
N TYR A 173 -6.73 -6.53 -18.49
CA TYR A 173 -7.41 -6.54 -17.19
C TYR A 173 -8.47 -5.45 -17.10
N LEU A 174 -8.15 -4.23 -17.57
CA LEU A 174 -9.08 -3.10 -17.56
C LEU A 174 -10.32 -3.38 -18.41
N GLN A 175 -10.14 -3.92 -19.63
CA GLN A 175 -11.26 -4.29 -20.49
C GLN A 175 -12.10 -5.43 -19.89
N ASP A 176 -11.45 -6.48 -19.37
CA ASP A 176 -12.12 -7.62 -18.72
C ASP A 176 -12.95 -7.18 -17.50
N ASN A 177 -12.54 -6.11 -16.81
CA ASN A 177 -13.18 -5.62 -15.58
C ASN A 177 -14.03 -4.35 -15.76
N LYS A 178 -14.12 -3.78 -16.97
CA LYS A 178 -14.76 -2.47 -17.21
C LYS A 178 -16.20 -2.41 -16.70
N GLU A 179 -17.01 -3.44 -16.97
CA GLU A 179 -18.40 -3.47 -16.51
C GLU A 179 -18.49 -3.47 -14.98
N ARG A 180 -17.60 -4.22 -14.32
CA ARG A 180 -17.51 -4.29 -12.85
C ARG A 180 -17.15 -2.93 -12.26
N ILE A 181 -16.17 -2.24 -12.83
CA ILE A 181 -15.78 -0.89 -12.41
C ILE A 181 -16.95 0.10 -12.61
N ASN A 182 -17.67 0.02 -13.72
CA ASN A 182 -18.85 0.88 -13.95
C ASN A 182 -19.94 0.66 -12.90
N LYS A 183 -20.18 -0.59 -12.46
CA LYS A 183 -21.09 -0.88 -11.35
C LYS A 183 -20.61 -0.24 -10.05
N LEU A 184 -19.30 -0.32 -9.73
CA LEU A 184 -18.69 0.33 -8.55
C LEU A 184 -18.85 1.85 -8.58
N VAL A 185 -18.60 2.47 -9.72
CA VAL A 185 -18.84 3.90 -9.94
C VAL A 185 -20.30 4.26 -9.69
N GLN A 186 -21.24 3.51 -10.28
CA GLN A 186 -22.66 3.80 -10.11
C GLN A 186 -23.11 3.70 -8.65
N HIS A 187 -22.68 2.66 -7.94
CA HIS A 187 -22.99 2.50 -6.52
C HIS A 187 -22.43 3.63 -5.65
N SER A 188 -21.19 4.06 -5.91
CA SER A 188 -20.61 5.22 -5.22
C SER A 188 -21.38 6.51 -5.51
N LYS A 189 -21.86 6.70 -6.75
CA LYS A 189 -22.73 7.83 -7.10
C LYS A 189 -24.08 7.76 -6.41
N ASP A 190 -24.69 6.57 -6.32
CA ASP A 190 -25.96 6.38 -5.62
C ASP A 190 -25.83 6.74 -4.14
N ILE A 191 -24.72 6.34 -3.48
CA ILE A 191 -24.39 6.77 -2.11
C ILE A 191 -24.23 8.29 -2.03
N LEU A 192 -23.46 8.89 -2.92
CA LEU A 192 -23.26 10.34 -2.94
C LEU A 192 -24.60 11.07 -3.04
N VAL A 193 -25.45 10.70 -3.99
CA VAL A 193 -26.78 11.29 -4.17
C VAL A 193 -27.65 11.13 -2.93
N GLU A 194 -27.73 9.92 -2.37
CA GLU A 194 -28.53 9.64 -1.17
C GLU A 194 -28.10 10.55 0.00
N TYR A 195 -26.80 10.60 0.29
CA TYR A 195 -26.29 11.33 1.43
C TYR A 195 -26.27 12.85 1.19
N ILE A 196 -25.92 13.32 0.01
CA ILE A 196 -26.00 14.75 -0.32
C ILE A 196 -27.44 15.25 -0.09
N GLN A 197 -28.45 14.58 -0.65
CA GLN A 197 -29.86 14.97 -0.49
C GLN A 197 -30.34 14.91 0.97
N LYS A 198 -29.85 13.92 1.74
CA LYS A 198 -30.17 13.76 3.17
C LYS A 198 -29.68 14.91 4.04
N TYR A 199 -28.63 15.61 3.62
CA TYR A 199 -27.94 16.65 4.41
C TYR A 199 -28.18 18.07 3.87
N GLU A 200 -28.38 18.24 2.56
CA GLU A 200 -28.61 19.54 1.90
C GLU A 200 -29.76 20.33 2.57
N ASN A 201 -30.84 19.65 2.94
CA ASN A 201 -32.00 20.27 3.60
C ASN A 201 -31.84 20.54 5.11
N LYS A 202 -30.64 20.36 5.68
CA LYS A 202 -30.39 20.40 7.14
C LYS A 202 -29.34 21.42 7.58
N ASN A 203 -29.17 22.50 6.81
CA ASN A 203 -28.17 23.55 7.08
C ASN A 203 -26.72 23.04 7.02
N TYR A 204 -26.45 22.04 6.17
CA TYR A 204 -25.10 21.57 5.91
C TYR A 204 -24.49 22.31 4.72
N VAL A 205 -23.18 22.57 4.80
CA VAL A 205 -22.31 22.79 3.65
C VAL A 205 -21.68 21.46 3.29
N ILE A 206 -21.54 21.21 2.00
CA ILE A 206 -20.92 19.99 1.48
C ILE A 206 -19.60 20.40 0.83
N ASN A 207 -18.54 19.72 1.23
CA ASN A 207 -17.20 19.90 0.65
C ASN A 207 -16.53 18.53 0.45
N VAL A 208 -15.39 18.51 -0.22
CA VAL A 208 -14.57 17.30 -0.37
C VAL A 208 -13.15 17.56 0.12
N SER A 209 -12.60 16.59 0.85
CA SER A 209 -11.21 16.60 1.28
C SER A 209 -10.35 15.93 0.20
N PHE A 210 -9.44 16.71 -0.40
CA PHE A 210 -8.51 16.27 -1.42
C PHE A 210 -7.08 16.33 -0.90
N SER A 211 -6.47 15.16 -0.61
CA SER A 211 -5.12 15.08 -0.04
C SER A 211 -4.00 15.00 -1.07
N GLY A 212 -4.33 15.04 -2.36
CA GLY A 212 -3.36 14.76 -3.43
C GLY A 212 -3.07 13.27 -3.65
N GLY A 213 -3.79 12.36 -2.97
CA GLY A 213 -3.69 10.91 -3.16
C GLY A 213 -4.71 10.36 -4.16
N LYS A 214 -4.46 9.15 -4.68
CA LYS A 214 -5.31 8.45 -5.67
C LYS A 214 -6.76 8.28 -5.19
N ASP A 215 -6.97 7.95 -3.93
CA ASP A 215 -8.29 7.66 -3.38
C ASP A 215 -9.10 8.96 -3.27
N SER A 216 -8.47 10.03 -2.77
CA SER A 216 -9.09 11.36 -2.70
C SER A 216 -9.35 11.97 -4.08
N ALA A 217 -8.50 11.69 -5.08
CA ALA A 217 -8.71 12.13 -6.47
C ALA A 217 -9.98 11.49 -7.06
N VAL A 218 -10.14 10.18 -6.93
CA VAL A 218 -11.35 9.47 -7.41
C VAL A 218 -12.59 9.94 -6.65
N SER A 219 -12.51 10.06 -5.32
CA SER A 219 -13.63 10.56 -4.50
C SER A 219 -14.06 11.97 -4.92
N THR A 220 -13.09 12.86 -5.19
CA THR A 220 -13.34 14.22 -5.68
C THR A 220 -14.04 14.21 -7.02
N LEU A 221 -13.52 13.48 -8.01
CA LEU A 221 -14.13 13.42 -9.35
C LEU A 221 -15.56 12.89 -9.31
N LEU A 222 -15.79 11.80 -8.57
CA LEU A 222 -17.13 11.24 -8.41
C LEU A 222 -18.09 12.24 -7.76
N ALA A 223 -17.62 13.01 -6.77
CA ALA A 223 -18.43 14.01 -6.10
C ALA A 223 -18.73 15.22 -7.00
N THR A 224 -17.76 15.68 -7.79
CA THR A 224 -17.95 16.81 -8.72
C THR A 224 -18.89 16.48 -9.88
N GLU A 225 -18.99 15.20 -10.25
CA GLU A 225 -20.02 14.75 -11.21
C GLU A 225 -21.46 14.86 -10.65
N ILE A 226 -21.61 14.96 -9.33
CA ILE A 226 -22.91 15.14 -8.66
C ILE A 226 -23.15 16.61 -8.26
N MET A 227 -22.10 17.32 -7.87
CA MET A 227 -22.14 18.72 -7.43
C MET A 227 -20.91 19.48 -7.94
N GLU A 228 -21.11 20.29 -8.99
CA GLU A 228 -20.02 20.98 -9.71
C GLU A 228 -19.34 22.08 -8.87
N ASP A 229 -20.11 22.94 -8.19
CA ASP A 229 -19.60 24.10 -7.45
C ASP A 229 -19.18 23.79 -6.00
N MET A 230 -18.68 22.57 -5.74
CA MET A 230 -18.31 22.15 -4.40
C MET A 230 -16.89 22.62 -4.03
N ASP A 231 -16.72 23.08 -2.78
CA ASP A 231 -15.41 23.40 -2.25
C ASP A 231 -14.53 22.14 -2.12
N VAL A 232 -13.35 22.19 -2.75
CA VAL A 232 -12.33 21.16 -2.67
C VAL A 232 -11.25 21.62 -1.72
N LEU A 233 -11.06 20.91 -0.61
CA LEU A 233 -10.18 21.34 0.47
C LEU A 233 -8.89 20.53 0.45
N PHE A 234 -7.76 21.22 0.29
CA PHE A 234 -6.43 20.66 0.46
C PHE A 234 -5.78 21.34 1.67
N ILE A 235 -5.27 20.54 2.60
CA ILE A 235 -4.54 21.04 3.76
C ILE A 235 -3.05 20.88 3.45
N ASP A 236 -2.35 21.99 3.28
CA ASP A 236 -0.90 22.02 3.09
C ASP A 236 -0.24 22.09 4.47
N THR A 237 0.37 21.00 4.90
CA THR A 237 1.00 20.90 6.23
C THR A 237 2.43 21.42 6.24
N GLY A 238 2.94 21.87 5.08
CA GLY A 238 4.35 22.18 4.89
C GLY A 238 5.25 20.93 4.84
N LEU A 239 4.68 19.73 4.95
CA LEU A 239 5.39 18.45 4.94
C LEU A 239 5.07 17.59 3.71
N GLU A 240 4.31 18.12 2.76
CA GLU A 240 4.03 17.47 1.49
C GLU A 240 5.27 17.43 0.59
N TYR A 241 5.29 16.46 -0.33
CA TYR A 241 6.30 16.45 -1.38
C TYR A 241 6.08 17.64 -2.33
N PRO A 242 7.15 18.30 -2.83
CA PRO A 242 7.01 19.35 -3.84
C PRO A 242 6.16 18.91 -5.05
N GLU A 243 6.32 17.67 -5.47
CA GLU A 243 5.57 17.01 -6.54
C GLU A 243 4.09 16.87 -6.19
N THR A 244 3.75 16.61 -4.92
CA THR A 244 2.36 16.56 -4.45
C THR A 244 1.71 17.94 -4.51
N ASN A 245 2.41 18.97 -4.04
CA ASN A 245 1.88 20.35 -4.08
C ASN A 245 1.68 20.82 -5.52
N GLN A 246 2.59 20.47 -6.43
CA GLN A 246 2.42 20.75 -7.86
C GLN A 246 1.26 19.94 -8.46
N TYR A 247 1.19 18.64 -8.16
CA TYR A 247 0.11 17.77 -8.61
C TYR A 247 -1.27 18.27 -8.17
N VAL A 248 -1.44 18.70 -6.92
CA VAL A 248 -2.72 19.22 -6.42
C VAL A 248 -3.18 20.42 -7.25
N LYS A 249 -2.28 21.36 -7.55
CA LYS A 249 -2.57 22.53 -8.38
C LYS A 249 -2.93 22.15 -9.81
N ASP A 250 -2.17 21.22 -10.40
CA ASP A 250 -2.41 20.76 -11.78
C ASP A 250 -3.71 19.96 -11.89
N PHE A 251 -4.04 19.16 -10.88
CA PHE A 251 -5.29 18.42 -10.78
C PHE A 251 -6.48 19.38 -10.69
N ALA A 252 -6.46 20.32 -9.75
CA ALA A 252 -7.52 21.32 -9.60
C ALA A 252 -7.72 22.12 -10.88
N LYS A 253 -6.64 22.52 -11.56
CA LYS A 253 -6.72 23.22 -12.84
C LYS A 253 -7.27 22.34 -13.97
N LYS A 254 -6.85 21.07 -14.08
CA LYS A 254 -7.30 20.16 -15.14
C LYS A 254 -8.81 19.88 -15.04
N TYR A 255 -9.33 19.80 -13.83
CA TYR A 255 -10.73 19.44 -13.56
C TYR A 255 -11.60 20.63 -13.14
N ASP A 256 -11.10 21.87 -13.28
CA ASP A 256 -11.81 23.12 -12.96
C ASP A 256 -12.42 23.15 -11.54
N LEU A 257 -11.62 22.76 -10.55
CA LEU A 257 -12.06 22.60 -9.17
C LEU A 257 -11.96 23.91 -8.37
N ASN A 258 -12.94 24.18 -7.51
CA ASN A 258 -12.87 25.25 -6.52
C ASN A 258 -11.96 24.86 -5.34
N LEU A 259 -10.64 24.86 -5.58
CA LEU A 259 -9.63 24.45 -4.60
C LEU A 259 -9.37 25.55 -3.57
N HIS A 260 -9.58 25.22 -2.30
CA HIS A 260 -9.09 25.97 -1.15
C HIS A 260 -7.87 25.27 -0.58
N THR A 261 -6.75 26.00 -0.50
CA THR A 261 -5.55 25.53 0.20
C THR A 261 -5.55 26.12 1.61
N ILE A 262 -5.66 25.24 2.60
CA ILE A 262 -5.65 25.57 4.02
C ILE A 262 -4.20 25.44 4.50
N ASP A 263 -3.68 26.52 5.08
CA ASP A 263 -2.31 26.57 5.60
C ASP A 263 -2.24 25.90 6.98
N GLY A 264 -1.46 24.82 7.07
CA GLY A 264 -1.19 24.08 8.29
C GLY A 264 0.32 23.91 8.55
N ASP A 265 1.17 24.76 7.97
CA ASP A 265 2.64 24.72 8.10
C ASP A 265 3.13 25.20 9.48
N ASN A 266 2.65 24.52 10.53
CA ASN A 266 3.00 24.77 11.93
C ASN A 266 3.99 23.72 12.47
N PHE A 267 4.35 22.71 11.67
CA PHE A 267 5.09 21.55 12.19
C PHE A 267 6.44 21.94 12.78
N TRP A 268 7.21 22.75 12.06
CA TRP A 268 8.59 23.07 12.43
C TRP A 268 8.70 24.06 13.59
N ASP A 269 7.62 24.78 13.88
CA ASP A 269 7.53 25.69 15.00
C ASP A 269 7.27 24.95 16.32
N GLU A 270 6.57 23.82 16.25
CA GLU A 270 6.08 23.07 17.41
C GLU A 270 6.95 21.84 17.76
N VAL A 271 7.72 21.30 16.80
CA VAL A 271 8.46 20.03 16.99
C VAL A 271 9.52 20.07 18.10
N ASP A 272 10.10 21.24 18.40
CA ASP A 272 11.06 21.37 19.49
C ASP A 272 10.36 21.35 20.88
N GLU A 273 9.06 21.66 20.95
CA GLU A 273 8.26 21.64 22.18
C GLU A 273 7.48 20.32 22.35
N GLU A 274 6.84 19.84 21.28
CA GLU A 274 6.01 18.62 21.24
C GLU A 274 6.86 17.35 21.08
N GLY A 275 8.09 17.47 20.59
CA GLY A 275 8.96 16.36 20.27
C GLY A 275 8.58 15.62 18.97
N ILE A 276 9.23 14.49 18.73
CA ILE A 276 9.07 13.71 17.49
C ILE A 276 7.69 13.03 17.47
N PRO A 277 6.83 13.28 16.47
CA PRO A 277 5.58 12.54 16.34
C PRO A 277 5.85 11.05 16.11
N THR A 278 5.14 10.21 16.84
CA THR A 278 5.24 8.76 16.76
C THR A 278 3.94 8.16 16.22
N LYS A 279 3.84 6.83 16.13
CA LYS A 279 2.59 6.15 15.81
C LYS A 279 1.58 6.21 16.95
N ASP A 280 2.09 6.39 18.16
CA ASP A 280 1.35 6.39 19.41
C ASP A 280 0.84 7.80 19.71
N ASP A 281 1.66 8.82 19.44
CA ASP A 281 1.28 10.23 19.51
C ASP A 281 1.54 10.97 18.20
N ARG A 282 0.43 11.33 17.52
CA ARG A 282 0.44 12.06 16.24
C ARG A 282 -0.10 13.47 16.43
N TRP A 283 0.47 14.22 17.37
CA TRP A 283 0.14 15.62 17.61
C TRP A 283 0.06 16.44 16.32
N CYS A 284 0.95 16.17 15.35
CA CYS A 284 0.98 16.84 14.05
C CYS A 284 -0.34 16.73 13.25
N ASN A 285 -1.17 15.71 13.52
CA ASN A 285 -2.49 15.60 12.89
C ASN A 285 -3.47 16.65 13.45
N SER A 286 -3.43 16.90 14.75
CA SER A 286 -4.26 17.93 15.37
C SER A 286 -3.77 19.31 14.93
N THR A 287 -2.49 19.59 15.16
CA THR A 287 -1.87 20.91 14.96
C THR A 287 -1.79 21.34 13.50
N CYS A 288 -1.38 20.43 12.61
CA CYS A 288 -1.16 20.79 11.20
C CYS A 288 -2.36 20.49 10.31
N LYS A 289 -3.41 19.81 10.81
CA LYS A 289 -4.57 19.45 9.98
C LYS A 289 -5.92 19.82 10.56
N LEU A 290 -6.22 19.33 11.76
CA LEU A 290 -7.57 19.45 12.29
C LEU A 290 -7.86 20.86 12.80
N ILE A 291 -6.91 21.51 13.48
CA ILE A 291 -7.06 22.90 13.95
C ILE A 291 -7.19 23.87 12.76
N PRO A 292 -6.29 23.88 11.75
CA PRO A 292 -6.45 24.75 10.59
C PRO A 292 -7.75 24.50 9.82
N LEU A 293 -8.21 23.24 9.74
CA LEU A 293 -9.47 22.90 9.09
C LEU A 293 -10.68 23.42 9.88
N GLU A 294 -10.64 23.35 11.21
CA GLU A 294 -11.69 23.88 12.08
C GLU A 294 -11.78 25.40 11.95
N GLU A 295 -10.66 26.11 12.01
CA GLU A 295 -10.58 27.56 11.79
C GLU A 295 -11.14 27.95 10.41
N PHE A 296 -10.75 27.21 9.36
CA PHE A 296 -11.30 27.40 8.02
C PHE A 296 -12.83 27.25 8.01
N PHE A 297 -13.38 26.22 8.66
CA PHE A 297 -14.83 26.02 8.74
C PHE A 297 -15.54 27.13 9.51
N GLU A 298 -14.97 27.60 10.62
CA GLU A 298 -15.55 28.69 11.41
C GLU A 298 -15.61 30.00 10.62
N GLU A 299 -14.57 30.30 9.84
CA GLU A 299 -14.48 31.50 9.00
C GLU A 299 -15.39 31.40 7.76
N HIS A 300 -15.31 30.29 7.02
CA HIS A 300 -15.93 30.16 5.70
C HIS A 300 -17.38 29.66 5.77
N TYR A 301 -17.71 28.85 6.78
CA TYR A 301 -19.03 28.24 6.95
C TYR A 301 -19.67 28.58 8.31
N PRO A 302 -19.79 29.87 8.67
CA PRO A 302 -20.25 30.26 10.00
C PRO A 302 -21.67 29.76 10.27
N ASN A 303 -21.88 29.13 11.42
CA ASN A 303 -23.15 28.56 11.87
C ASN A 303 -23.70 27.44 10.95
N LYS A 304 -22.82 26.75 10.21
CA LYS A 304 -23.17 25.59 9.39
C LYS A 304 -22.69 24.30 10.02
N LYS A 305 -23.36 23.21 9.66
CA LYS A 305 -22.78 21.88 9.80
C LYS A 305 -22.06 21.53 8.50
N ILE A 306 -21.11 20.60 8.55
CA ILE A 306 -20.27 20.27 7.41
C ILE A 306 -20.41 18.79 7.10
N LEU A 307 -20.66 18.46 5.84
CA LEU A 307 -20.55 17.12 5.30
C LEU A 307 -19.31 17.08 4.41
N THR A 308 -18.23 16.46 4.89
CA THR A 308 -16.98 16.32 4.14
C THR A 308 -16.91 14.98 3.47
N ILE A 309 -16.90 14.97 2.15
CA ILE A 309 -16.63 13.78 1.35
C ILE A 309 -15.13 13.44 1.48
N ASP A 310 -14.82 12.19 1.79
CA ASP A 310 -13.48 11.71 2.11
C ASP A 310 -13.18 10.41 1.35
N GLY A 311 -11.92 10.22 0.93
CA GLY A 311 -11.48 9.07 0.13
C GLY A 311 -11.16 7.79 0.91
N SER A 312 -11.53 7.66 2.19
CA SER A 312 -11.18 6.51 3.03
C SER A 312 -11.87 5.22 2.58
N ARG A 313 -11.16 4.09 2.73
CA ARG A 313 -11.61 2.75 2.37
C ARG A 313 -11.39 1.74 3.50
N LYS A 314 -12.21 0.70 3.57
CA LYS A 314 -12.11 -0.37 4.59
C LYS A 314 -10.78 -1.12 4.53
N LEU A 315 -10.24 -1.34 3.32
CA LEU A 315 -9.05 -2.17 3.10
C LEU A 315 -7.71 -1.47 3.37
N GLU A 316 -7.71 -0.18 3.74
CA GLU A 316 -6.45 0.55 3.98
C GLU A 316 -5.78 0.14 5.29
N SER A 317 -6.57 -0.11 6.35
CA SER A 317 -6.06 -0.47 7.68
C SER A 317 -7.10 -1.18 8.54
N PHE A 318 -6.65 -1.91 9.57
CA PHE A 318 -7.54 -2.54 10.54
C PHE A 318 -8.49 -1.56 11.23
N ALA A 319 -8.02 -0.34 11.51
CA ALA A 319 -8.85 0.71 12.14
C ALA A 319 -10.00 1.16 11.24
N ARG A 320 -9.86 1.04 9.92
CA ARG A 320 -10.87 1.45 8.92
C ARG A 320 -11.83 0.32 8.53
N ALA A 321 -11.54 -0.94 8.92
CA ALA A 321 -12.32 -2.10 8.50
C ALA A 321 -13.80 -2.06 8.95
N ASN A 322 -14.10 -1.36 10.04
CA ASN A 322 -15.45 -1.22 10.61
C ASN A 322 -16.09 0.15 10.31
N LEU A 323 -15.52 0.95 9.41
CA LEU A 323 -16.16 2.20 9.00
C LEU A 323 -17.51 1.91 8.32
N GLU A 324 -18.48 2.75 8.64
CA GLU A 324 -19.74 2.90 7.88
C GLU A 324 -19.59 4.04 6.88
N TYR A 325 -20.56 4.22 5.97
CA TYR A 325 -20.50 5.26 4.94
C TYR A 325 -20.44 6.68 5.50
N THR A 326 -20.92 6.92 6.72
CA THR A 326 -20.68 8.19 7.40
C THR A 326 -20.13 8.01 8.80
N ARG A 327 -19.37 9.01 9.24
CA ARG A 327 -18.86 9.07 10.62
C ARG A 327 -18.84 10.51 11.10
N GLN A 328 -19.36 10.76 12.29
CA GLN A 328 -19.18 12.04 12.96
C GLN A 328 -17.70 12.23 13.33
N SER A 329 -17.14 13.41 13.04
CA SER A 329 -15.77 13.72 13.45
C SER A 329 -15.69 13.72 14.98
N GLY A 330 -14.60 13.15 15.51
CA GLY A 330 -14.33 13.14 16.96
C GLY A 330 -13.55 14.37 17.43
N PHE A 331 -13.17 15.26 16.51
CA PHE A 331 -12.42 16.48 16.80
C PHE A 331 -13.26 17.72 16.46
N ILE A 332 -13.82 17.79 15.25
CA ILE A 332 -14.61 18.92 14.78
C ILE A 332 -16.10 18.59 14.92
N ASP A 333 -16.75 19.09 15.96
CA ASP A 333 -18.15 18.76 16.30
C ASP A 333 -19.16 19.07 15.17
N ALA A 334 -18.86 20.05 14.32
CA ALA A 334 -19.73 20.43 13.21
C ALA A 334 -19.62 19.49 11.99
N GLN A 335 -18.60 18.61 11.94
CA GLN A 335 -18.24 17.85 10.76
C GLN A 335 -18.72 16.38 10.81
N THR A 336 -19.38 15.95 9.74
CA THR A 336 -19.63 14.54 9.42
C THR A 336 -18.84 14.18 8.16
N ASN A 337 -18.11 13.06 8.16
CA ASN A 337 -17.45 12.54 6.95
C ASN A 337 -18.37 11.57 6.19
N LEU A 338 -18.31 11.59 4.85
CA LEU A 338 -18.95 10.65 3.94
C LEU A 338 -17.88 9.92 3.10
N PHE A 339 -17.96 8.59 3.00
CA PHE A 339 -16.95 7.76 2.33
C PHE A 339 -17.54 7.05 1.10
N PRO A 340 -17.65 7.68 -0.08
CA PRO A 340 -18.37 7.12 -1.22
C PRO A 340 -17.68 5.90 -1.84
N ILE A 341 -16.37 5.77 -1.65
CA ILE A 341 -15.53 4.68 -2.19
C ILE A 341 -15.15 3.66 -1.13
N LEU A 342 -15.88 3.59 -0.01
CA LEU A 342 -15.53 2.84 1.19
C LEU A 342 -15.19 1.36 0.94
N ASP A 343 -15.90 0.71 0.02
CA ASP A 343 -15.74 -0.72 -0.29
C ASP A 343 -14.81 -1.00 -1.48
N TRP A 344 -14.17 0.03 -2.03
CA TRP A 344 -13.27 -0.14 -3.17
C TRP A 344 -11.95 -0.78 -2.74
N ASN A 345 -11.42 -1.68 -3.57
CA ASN A 345 -10.05 -2.13 -3.48
C ASN A 345 -9.13 -1.12 -4.20
N SER A 346 -7.85 -1.02 -3.82
CA SER A 346 -6.88 -0.17 -4.52
C SER A 346 -6.79 -0.49 -6.02
N ILE A 347 -7.02 -1.75 -6.44
CA ILE A 347 -7.03 -2.14 -7.85
C ILE A 347 -8.24 -1.55 -8.59
N ASP A 348 -9.35 -1.33 -7.89
CA ASP A 348 -10.54 -0.69 -8.46
C ASP A 348 -10.30 0.80 -8.65
N ILE A 349 -9.65 1.45 -7.67
CA ILE A 349 -9.22 2.86 -7.76
C ILE A 349 -8.29 3.06 -8.95
N TRP A 350 -7.24 2.25 -9.06
CA TRP A 350 -6.31 2.34 -10.19
C TRP A 350 -6.97 1.98 -11.53
N SER A 351 -7.90 1.01 -11.54
CA SER A 351 -8.63 0.67 -12.76
C SER A 351 -9.50 1.84 -13.23
N TYR A 352 -10.18 2.54 -12.32
CA TYR A 352 -10.92 3.76 -12.65
C TYR A 352 -9.98 4.85 -13.19
N ILE A 353 -8.83 5.06 -12.55
CA ILE A 353 -7.84 6.05 -12.98
C ILE A 353 -7.38 5.79 -14.42
N PHE A 354 -7.00 4.55 -14.73
CA PHE A 354 -6.51 4.19 -16.07
C PHE A 354 -7.61 4.15 -17.13
N LEU A 355 -8.80 3.65 -16.79
CA LEU A 355 -9.94 3.61 -17.72
C LEU A 355 -10.44 5.01 -18.12
N ASN A 356 -10.24 6.01 -17.25
CA ASN A 356 -10.72 7.38 -17.45
C ASN A 356 -9.58 8.41 -17.67
N ASP A 357 -8.35 7.95 -17.86
CA ASP A 357 -7.16 8.81 -18.05
C ASP A 357 -7.04 9.93 -16.99
N VAL A 358 -7.29 9.55 -15.73
CA VAL A 358 -7.27 10.47 -14.60
C VAL A 358 -5.83 10.87 -14.31
N LEU A 359 -5.58 12.18 -14.15
CA LEU A 359 -4.28 12.66 -13.67
C LEU A 359 -4.08 12.14 -12.25
N TYR A 360 -2.99 11.41 -12.01
CA TYR A 360 -2.63 10.91 -10.68
C TYR A 360 -1.24 11.40 -10.26
N ASN A 361 -1.00 11.39 -8.97
CA ASN A 361 0.21 11.95 -8.39
C ASN A 361 1.44 11.13 -8.82
N PRO A 362 2.49 11.76 -9.38
CA PRO A 362 3.66 11.06 -9.92
C PRO A 362 4.42 10.26 -8.86
N MET A 363 4.31 10.59 -7.58
CA MET A 363 5.00 9.87 -6.50
C MET A 363 4.60 8.39 -6.41
N TYR A 364 3.44 8.00 -6.94
CA TYR A 364 3.08 6.57 -7.03
C TYR A 364 4.05 5.77 -7.93
N GLU A 365 4.57 6.38 -8.99
CA GLU A 365 5.57 5.75 -9.85
C GLU A 365 6.96 5.69 -9.22
N GLU A 366 7.20 6.52 -8.21
CA GLU A 366 8.47 6.67 -7.50
C GLU A 366 8.59 5.79 -6.25
N GLY A 367 7.64 4.89 -6.03
CA GLY A 367 7.72 3.87 -4.97
C GLY A 367 6.94 4.17 -3.70
N PHE A 368 6.01 5.13 -3.74
CA PHE A 368 5.14 5.44 -2.62
C PHE A 368 3.76 4.78 -2.81
N GLU A 369 3.29 4.00 -1.84
CA GLU A 369 1.94 3.41 -1.86
C GLU A 369 0.89 4.34 -1.27
N ARG A 370 1.33 5.22 -0.37
CA ARG A 370 0.51 6.25 0.26
C ARG A 370 1.22 7.59 0.17
N ILE A 371 0.47 8.60 -0.24
CA ILE A 371 0.96 9.96 -0.36
C ILE A 371 0.42 10.77 0.81
N GLY A 372 1.33 11.44 1.49
CA GLY A 372 1.11 12.29 2.65
C GLY A 372 2.42 12.97 3.00
N CYS A 373 2.62 13.26 4.28
CA CYS A 373 3.83 13.92 4.77
C CYS A 373 5.08 13.06 4.54
N TYR A 374 6.19 13.64 4.08
CA TYR A 374 7.43 12.91 3.75
C TYR A 374 8.12 12.24 4.97
N MET A 375 7.72 12.63 6.18
CA MET A 375 8.27 12.16 7.45
C MET A 375 7.18 11.60 8.38
N CYS A 376 6.09 11.10 7.82
CA CYS A 376 4.99 10.56 8.62
C CYS A 376 5.42 9.28 9.36
N PRO A 377 5.24 9.18 10.70
CA PRO A 377 5.54 7.95 11.43
C PRO A 377 4.66 6.77 11.00
N ALA A 378 3.52 7.01 10.36
CA ALA A 378 2.65 5.96 9.82
C ALA A 378 3.05 5.43 8.43
N ALA A 379 4.04 6.04 7.78
CA ALA A 379 4.59 5.59 6.49
C ALA A 379 5.43 4.31 6.65
N LEU A 380 5.65 3.63 5.53
CA LEU A 380 6.59 2.50 5.50
C LEU A 380 8.03 3.01 5.64
N ASN A 381 8.90 2.21 6.25
CA ASN A 381 10.32 2.52 6.35
C ASN A 381 10.99 2.50 4.96
N SER A 382 10.56 1.60 4.08
CA SER A 382 10.98 1.61 2.67
C SER A 382 10.65 2.94 1.98
N GLU A 383 9.47 3.50 2.22
CA GLU A 383 9.10 4.84 1.72
C GLU A 383 9.97 5.93 2.36
N PHE A 384 10.27 5.83 3.66
CA PHE A 384 11.15 6.77 4.35
C PHE A 384 12.57 6.78 3.75
N LEU A 385 13.14 5.60 3.47
CA LEU A 385 14.44 5.50 2.79
C LEU A 385 14.36 5.97 1.33
N ARG A 386 13.20 5.82 0.68
CA ARG A 386 13.00 6.40 -0.65
C ARG A 386 13.05 7.94 -0.64
N VAL A 387 12.60 8.59 0.44
CA VAL A 387 12.79 10.05 0.63
C VAL A 387 14.26 10.42 0.67
N LYS A 388 15.12 9.63 1.33
CA LYS A 388 16.58 9.85 1.33
C LYS A 388 17.17 9.88 -0.09
N GLU A 389 16.68 8.98 -0.95
CA GLU A 389 17.17 8.85 -2.32
C GLU A 389 16.69 9.99 -3.22
N LEU A 390 15.40 10.36 -3.13
CA LEU A 390 14.78 11.34 -4.03
C LEU A 390 14.88 12.79 -3.54
N HIS A 391 14.82 13.00 -2.23
CA HIS A 391 14.76 14.31 -1.60
C HIS A 391 15.78 14.41 -0.45
N PRO A 392 17.09 14.33 -0.73
CA PRO A 392 18.12 14.33 0.30
C PRO A 392 18.05 15.54 1.24
N LYS A 393 17.59 16.71 0.75
CA LYS A 393 17.40 17.90 1.58
C LYS A 393 16.26 17.75 2.61
N LEU A 394 15.15 17.14 2.23
CA LEU A 394 14.03 16.88 3.14
C LEU A 394 14.43 15.83 4.17
N TRP A 395 15.12 14.79 3.71
CA TRP A 395 15.73 13.79 4.58
C TRP A 395 16.69 14.42 5.59
N ASP A 396 17.65 15.25 5.13
CA ASP A 396 18.67 15.85 6.00
C ASP A 396 18.05 16.76 7.06
N LYS A 397 17.02 17.54 6.69
CA LYS A 397 16.26 18.37 7.64
C LYS A 397 15.67 17.52 8.76
N TRP A 398 15.01 16.41 8.39
CA TRP A 398 14.37 15.53 9.36
C TRP A 398 15.37 14.71 10.19
N ALA A 399 16.38 14.12 9.55
CA ALA A 399 17.44 13.39 10.23
C ALA A 399 18.23 14.29 11.20
N CYS A 400 18.39 15.58 10.90
CA CYS A 400 18.96 16.54 11.84
C CYS A 400 18.10 16.70 13.09
N GLN A 401 16.77 16.76 12.95
CA GLN A 401 15.86 16.83 14.09
C GLN A 401 15.94 15.56 14.93
N LEU A 402 15.93 14.37 14.32
CA LEU A 402 16.07 13.10 15.02
C LEU A 402 17.39 12.99 15.80
N ARG A 403 18.50 13.50 15.26
CA ARG A 403 19.79 13.51 15.96
C ARG A 403 19.83 14.44 17.17
N LYS A 404 18.98 15.48 17.23
CA LYS A 404 18.84 16.31 18.44
C LYS A 404 18.20 15.52 19.59
N GLU A 405 17.41 14.51 19.26
CA GLU A 405 16.71 13.60 20.18
C GLU A 405 17.49 12.30 20.42
N ASP A 406 18.82 12.35 20.23
CA ASP A 406 19.77 11.27 20.50
C ASP A 406 19.55 9.96 19.70
N TYR A 407 18.79 9.98 18.59
CA TYR A 407 18.71 8.82 17.69
C TYR A 407 20.01 8.65 16.89
N ASP A 408 20.58 7.45 16.92
CA ASP A 408 21.75 7.11 16.11
C ASP A 408 21.39 6.80 14.64
N GLU A 409 22.40 6.68 13.77
CA GLU A 409 22.18 6.40 12.34
C GLU A 409 21.43 5.09 12.08
N GLU A 410 21.69 4.02 12.84
CA GLU A 410 21.05 2.72 12.65
C GLU A 410 19.58 2.76 13.09
N GLU A 411 19.27 3.53 14.14
CA GLU A 411 17.91 3.78 14.62
C GLU A 411 17.12 4.67 13.64
N ILE A 412 17.75 5.70 13.08
CA ILE A 412 17.14 6.56 12.05
C ILE A 412 16.82 5.73 10.81
N LEU A 413 17.77 4.97 10.28
CA LEU A 413 17.59 4.17 9.06
C LEU A 413 16.50 3.10 9.17
N ARG A 414 16.22 2.60 10.38
CA ARG A 414 15.17 1.60 10.64
C ARG A 414 13.87 2.20 11.18
N GLY A 415 13.85 3.52 11.31
CA GLY A 415 12.69 4.28 11.73
C GLY A 415 12.24 3.91 13.14
N PHE A 416 13.16 3.66 14.07
CA PHE A 416 12.83 3.31 15.46
C PHE A 416 12.17 4.48 16.20
N TRP A 417 12.44 5.72 15.78
CA TRP A 417 11.80 6.94 16.25
C TRP A 417 10.28 6.98 16.07
N ARG A 418 9.69 6.08 15.28
CA ARG A 418 8.24 6.06 14.99
C ARG A 418 7.39 5.51 16.14
N TRP A 419 7.97 5.20 17.29
CA TRP A 419 7.27 4.62 18.44
C TRP A 419 7.83 5.18 19.74
N ASP A 420 6.94 5.43 20.70
CA ASP A 420 7.36 5.78 22.07
C ASP A 420 8.03 4.57 22.73
N GLU A 421 7.40 3.39 22.59
CA GLU A 421 7.98 2.10 22.96
C GLU A 421 7.96 1.15 21.75
N LEU A 422 9.13 0.60 21.41
CA LEU A 422 9.24 -0.35 20.30
C LEU A 422 8.30 -1.56 20.50
N PRO A 423 7.42 -1.86 19.52
CA PRO A 423 6.56 -3.03 19.60
C PRO A 423 7.40 -4.32 19.57
N PRO A 424 6.86 -5.47 20.01
CA PRO A 424 7.62 -6.72 20.16
C PRO A 424 8.49 -7.10 18.95
N LYS A 425 7.95 -6.91 17.74
CA LYS A 425 8.64 -7.18 16.47
C LYS A 425 9.84 -6.26 16.24
N MET A 426 9.71 -4.97 16.54
CA MET A 426 10.82 -4.01 16.39
C MET A 426 11.89 -4.19 17.46
N ARG A 427 11.51 -4.63 18.68
CA ARG A 427 12.49 -5.07 19.69
C ARG A 427 13.25 -6.32 19.26
N GLU A 428 12.60 -7.26 18.59
CA GLU A 428 13.27 -8.42 17.99
C GLU A 428 14.24 -8.01 16.88
N LEU A 429 13.83 -7.09 16.01
CA LEU A 429 14.71 -6.51 15.00
C LEU A 429 15.95 -5.85 15.62
N ARG A 430 15.77 -4.99 16.64
CA ARG A 430 16.87 -4.37 17.40
C ARG A 430 17.87 -5.39 17.92
N ARG A 431 17.37 -6.45 18.58
CA ARG A 431 18.23 -7.56 19.08
C ARG A 431 18.97 -8.30 17.96
N ASN A 432 18.36 -8.44 16.79
CA ASN A 432 19.00 -9.12 15.66
C ASN A 432 20.12 -8.28 15.04
N ILE A 433 19.98 -6.95 15.04
CA ILE A 433 21.03 -6.01 14.62
C ILE A 433 22.21 -6.08 15.60
N GLU A 434 21.93 -5.96 16.90
CA GLU A 434 22.96 -6.03 17.95
C GLU A 434 23.76 -7.34 17.88
N LYS A 435 23.10 -8.48 17.68
CA LYS A 435 23.76 -9.78 17.49
C LYS A 435 24.70 -9.80 16.28
N ARG A 436 24.32 -9.17 15.17
CA ARG A 436 25.15 -9.11 13.96
C ARG A 436 26.41 -8.28 14.17
N CYS A 437 26.30 -7.15 14.87
CA CYS A 437 27.45 -6.33 15.23
C CYS A 437 28.46 -7.13 16.07
N VAL A 438 27.98 -7.88 17.06
CA VAL A 438 28.84 -8.73 17.92
C VAL A 438 29.49 -9.90 17.18
N THR A 439 28.88 -10.43 16.11
CA THR A 439 29.48 -11.53 15.32
C THR A 439 30.47 -11.07 14.25
N ASN A 440 30.51 -9.77 13.94
CA ASN A 440 31.38 -9.16 12.94
C ASN A 440 32.60 -8.43 13.55
N GLU A 441 32.67 -8.35 14.89
CA GLU A 441 33.86 -8.00 15.68
C GLU A 441 34.63 -9.26 16.09
#